data_AF-A0AAP0KLD5-F1
#
_entry.id   AF-A0AAP0KLD5-F1
#
_cell.length_a   1.000
_cell.length_b   1.000
_cell.length_c   1.000
_cell.angle_alpha   90.00
_cell.angle_beta   90.00
_cell.angle_gamma   90.00
#
_symmetry.space_group_name_H-M   'P 1'
#
loop_
_entity.id
_entity.type
_entity.pdbx_description
1 polymer ?
#
loop_
_entity_poly.entity_id
_entity_poly.type
_entity_poly.pdbx_seq_one_letter_code
_entity_poly.pdbx_strand_id
1 'polypeptide(L)'
;MTSTEDGLQGYDPELVAEPINARSKSFVGTNEYLAPEMISRTGHGSAVDWWTFRVFLYEMLYGVTPFKGENSEKTLTNIMKKPLTFPSIINVNCSSGKEVEEIVKAQDLISKLLVKNPKKRIGSLKGSVEIKQHEFFKDVDWALIKSVRPPEGIANKTVLFVGELEYLTTDAQIEEQVQNYGATEVRFFTDVFDGISKDINVKFQDTDHAMACMEGMDGHVVNGKPYTVSFEPPDRLWRKIRT
;
A
#
# COMPACT_ATOMS: atom_id res chain seq x y z
N MET A 1 -49.79 30.84 61.02
CA MET A 1 -50.10 29.44 60.70
C MET A 1 -50.94 29.48 59.45
N THR A 2 -50.50 29.14 58.25
CA THR A 2 -49.39 28.32 57.77
C THR A 2 -48.92 28.87 56.42
N SER A 3 -47.62 29.10 56.29
CA SER A 3 -46.92 29.31 55.02
C SER A 3 -46.82 27.98 54.29
N THR A 4 -47.05 27.95 52.98
CA THR A 4 -46.61 26.85 52.11
C THR A 4 -45.67 27.46 51.09
N GLU A 5 -44.38 27.24 51.32
CA GLU A 5 -43.28 27.63 50.44
C GLU A 5 -43.15 26.59 49.33
N ASP A 6 -43.24 27.05 48.07
CA ASP A 6 -42.90 26.27 46.89
C ASP A 6 -41.40 25.97 46.90
N GLY A 7 -41.05 24.73 47.22
CA GLY A 7 -39.68 24.22 47.18
C GLY A 7 -39.19 24.09 45.73
N LEU A 8 -38.14 24.84 45.42
CA LEU A 8 -37.32 24.72 44.21
C LEU A 8 -36.89 23.27 43.98
N GLN A 9 -37.48 22.61 42.99
CA GLN A 9 -37.01 21.32 42.50
C GLN A 9 -35.71 21.56 41.72
N GLY A 10 -34.60 21.14 42.32
CA GLY A 10 -33.27 21.22 41.71
C GLY A 10 -33.25 20.48 40.36
N TYR A 11 -32.98 21.23 39.29
CA TYR A 11 -32.57 20.66 38.02
C TYR A 11 -31.09 20.28 38.16
N ASP A 12 -30.83 18.99 38.37
CA ASP A 12 -29.49 18.46 38.10
C ASP A 12 -29.23 18.59 36.59
N PRO A 13 -28.12 19.21 36.16
CA PRO A 13 -27.79 19.25 34.74
C PRO A 13 -27.36 17.85 34.30
N GLU A 14 -28.26 17.15 33.62
CA GLU A 14 -27.94 15.89 32.96
C GLU A 14 -27.01 16.17 31.77
N LEU A 15 -25.74 15.83 31.95
CA LEU A 15 -24.71 16.04 30.94
C LEU A 15 -24.82 14.95 29.88
N VAL A 16 -25.63 15.21 28.85
CA VAL A 16 -25.77 14.32 27.69
C VAL A 16 -24.54 14.49 26.80
N ALA A 17 -23.55 13.63 26.98
CA ALA A 17 -22.26 13.71 26.28
C ALA A 17 -22.31 13.23 24.82
N GLU A 18 -23.41 12.64 24.34
CA GLU A 18 -23.48 12.16 22.96
C GLU A 18 -24.82 12.48 22.28
N PRO A 19 -24.80 12.98 21.03
CA PRO A 19 -26.02 13.23 20.29
C PRO A 19 -26.76 11.91 20.02
N ILE A 20 -27.87 11.67 20.74
CA ILE A 20 -28.77 10.51 20.57
C ILE A 20 -29.38 10.39 19.16
N ASN A 21 -29.23 11.42 18.33
CA ASN A 21 -29.65 11.45 16.92
C ASN A 21 -28.48 11.52 15.91
N ALA A 22 -27.23 11.51 16.35
CA ALA A 22 -26.10 11.40 15.44
C ALA A 22 -25.91 9.95 15.02
N ARG A 23 -26.72 9.49 14.06
CA ARG A 23 -26.29 8.38 13.20
C ARG A 23 -25.16 8.90 12.32
N SER A 24 -23.92 8.69 12.75
CA SER A 24 -22.79 8.69 11.84
C SER A 24 -23.03 7.61 10.77
N LYS A 25 -23.54 8.03 9.61
CA LYS A 25 -23.65 7.18 8.40
C LYS A 25 -22.31 7.00 7.69
N SER A 26 -21.23 7.59 8.21
CA SER A 26 -19.90 7.35 7.67
C SER A 26 -19.40 6.01 8.21
N PHE A 27 -19.59 4.95 7.43
CA PHE A 27 -18.66 3.84 7.45
C PHE A 27 -17.28 4.42 7.12
N VAL A 28 -16.47 4.69 8.13
CA VAL A 28 -15.08 5.09 7.94
C VAL A 28 -14.30 3.79 7.83
N GLY A 29 -13.98 3.46 6.59
CA GLY A 29 -13.34 2.24 6.13
C GLY A 29 -13.53 2.15 4.62
N THR A 30 -12.59 1.52 3.92
CA THR A 30 -12.74 1.32 2.48
C THR A 30 -13.85 0.27 2.26
N ASN A 31 -15.09 0.72 2.06
CA ASN A 31 -16.29 -0.11 1.88
C ASN A 31 -16.11 -1.21 0.82
N GLU A 32 -15.16 -1.03 -0.08
CA GLU A 32 -14.78 -1.94 -1.17
C GLU A 32 -14.37 -3.34 -0.68
N TYR A 33 -13.86 -3.49 0.55
CA TYR A 33 -13.42 -4.78 1.09
C TYR A 33 -14.48 -5.52 1.90
N LEU A 34 -15.68 -4.95 2.09
CA LEU A 34 -16.74 -5.58 2.88
C LEU A 34 -17.33 -6.80 2.16
N ALA A 35 -17.53 -7.88 2.90
CA ALA A 35 -18.23 -9.05 2.40
C ALA A 35 -19.75 -8.81 2.29
N PRO A 36 -20.46 -9.44 1.34
CA PRO A 36 -21.91 -9.25 1.15
C PRO A 36 -22.76 -9.54 2.40
N GLU A 37 -22.39 -10.57 3.15
CA GLU A 37 -23.04 -10.95 4.41
C GLU A 37 -22.85 -9.90 5.51
N MET A 38 -21.76 -9.11 5.45
CA MET A 38 -21.50 -8.03 6.39
C MET A 38 -22.36 -6.80 6.10
N ILE A 39 -22.58 -6.52 4.82
CA ILE A 39 -23.50 -5.47 4.38
C ILE A 39 -24.94 -5.85 4.75
N SER A 40 -25.29 -7.12 4.56
CA SER A 40 -26.63 -7.66 4.83
C SER A 40 -26.91 -7.95 6.30
N ARG A 41 -25.88 -7.88 7.16
CA ARG A 41 -25.94 -8.13 8.61
C ARG A 41 -26.49 -9.53 8.98
N THR A 42 -26.27 -10.53 8.14
CA THR A 42 -26.83 -11.89 8.29
C THR A 42 -26.01 -12.80 9.22
N GLY A 43 -25.21 -12.22 10.11
CA GLY A 43 -24.14 -12.93 10.83
C GLY A 43 -22.95 -13.25 9.93
N HIS A 44 -21.77 -13.39 10.53
CA HIS A 44 -20.52 -13.67 9.83
C HIS A 44 -19.66 -14.67 10.61
N GLY A 45 -18.86 -15.44 9.88
CA GLY A 45 -17.81 -16.29 10.41
C GLY A 45 -16.48 -15.97 9.72
N SER A 46 -15.48 -16.83 9.87
CA SER A 46 -14.14 -16.64 9.27
C SER A 46 -14.12 -16.50 7.73
N ALA A 47 -15.21 -16.84 7.05
CA ALA A 47 -15.34 -16.70 5.60
C ALA A 47 -15.22 -15.25 5.11
N VAL A 48 -15.50 -14.25 5.96
CA VAL A 48 -15.39 -12.82 5.59
C VAL A 48 -13.94 -12.40 5.34
N ASP A 49 -12.99 -12.95 6.10
CA ASP A 49 -11.57 -12.64 5.92
C ASP A 49 -11.07 -13.13 4.55
N TRP A 50 -11.58 -14.28 4.11
CA TRP A 50 -11.28 -14.83 2.79
C TRP A 50 -11.83 -13.99 1.65
N TRP A 51 -12.95 -13.30 1.87
CA TRP A 51 -13.45 -12.30 0.92
C TRP A 51 -12.51 -11.11 0.84
N THR A 52 -12.18 -10.50 1.98
CA THR A 52 -11.32 -9.33 2.06
C THR A 52 -9.93 -9.59 1.47
N PHE A 53 -9.32 -10.74 1.80
CA PHE A 53 -8.06 -11.18 1.21
C PHE A 53 -8.09 -11.19 -0.32
N ARG A 54 -9.25 -11.41 -0.92
CA ARG A 54 -9.40 -11.61 -2.36
C ARG A 54 -9.80 -10.36 -3.11
N VAL A 55 -10.48 -9.44 -2.45
CA VAL A 55 -10.52 -8.06 -2.90
C VAL A 55 -9.10 -7.50 -2.99
N PHE A 56 -8.27 -7.74 -1.97
CA PHE A 56 -6.86 -7.31 -1.96
C PHE A 56 -6.03 -7.98 -3.07
N LEU A 57 -6.16 -9.28 -3.29
CA LEU A 57 -5.45 -9.96 -4.38
C LEU A 57 -5.85 -9.39 -5.76
N TYR A 58 -7.13 -9.15 -5.99
CA TYR A 58 -7.60 -8.52 -7.24
C TYR A 58 -6.97 -7.13 -7.40
N GLU A 59 -6.95 -6.33 -6.34
CA GLU A 59 -6.37 -4.99 -6.37
C GLU A 59 -4.86 -5.02 -6.65
N MET A 60 -4.10 -5.97 -6.10
CA MET A 60 -2.68 -6.12 -6.42
C MET A 60 -2.44 -6.41 -7.90
N LEU A 61 -3.32 -7.16 -8.55
CA LEU A 61 -3.17 -7.53 -9.97
C LEU A 61 -3.64 -6.42 -10.92
N TYR A 62 -4.67 -5.67 -10.55
CA TYR A 62 -5.35 -4.74 -11.45
C TYR A 62 -5.29 -3.26 -11.01
N GLY A 63 -4.72 -2.96 -9.85
CA GLY A 63 -4.61 -1.62 -9.27
C GLY A 63 -5.93 -1.00 -8.80
N VAL A 64 -7.05 -1.73 -8.90
CA VAL A 64 -8.39 -1.28 -8.51
C VAL A 64 -9.15 -2.42 -7.88
N THR A 65 -10.13 -2.13 -7.01
CA THR A 65 -11.00 -3.17 -6.45
C THR A 65 -12.10 -3.58 -7.44
N PRO A 66 -12.63 -4.83 -7.37
CA PRO A 66 -13.53 -5.36 -8.39
C PRO A 66 -14.94 -4.74 -8.37
N PHE A 67 -15.37 -4.18 -7.23
CA PHE A 67 -16.74 -3.69 -7.03
C PHE A 67 -16.83 -2.19 -6.78
N LYS A 68 -15.72 -1.44 -6.93
CA LYS A 68 -15.71 0.02 -6.79
C LYS A 68 -16.80 0.66 -7.64
N GLY A 69 -17.58 1.55 -7.02
CA GLY A 69 -18.55 2.41 -7.69
C GLY A 69 -18.17 3.88 -7.52
N GLU A 70 -18.93 4.76 -8.17
CA GLU A 70 -18.73 6.22 -8.10
C GLU A 70 -18.88 6.78 -6.67
N ASN A 71 -19.67 6.11 -5.83
CA ASN A 71 -19.87 6.45 -4.43
C ASN A 71 -20.00 5.19 -3.56
N SER A 72 -20.04 5.39 -2.24
CA SER A 72 -20.14 4.30 -1.25
C SER A 72 -21.38 3.43 -1.46
N GLU A 73 -22.55 4.04 -1.69
CA GLU A 73 -23.80 3.30 -1.86
C GLU A 73 -23.79 2.41 -3.12
N LYS A 74 -23.25 2.94 -4.22
CA LYS A 74 -23.06 2.18 -5.46
C LYS A 74 -22.06 1.05 -5.26
N THR A 75 -20.99 1.28 -4.51
CA THR A 75 -20.00 0.25 -4.15
C THR A 75 -20.66 -0.89 -3.37
N LEU A 76 -21.43 -0.59 -2.33
CA LEU A 76 -22.16 -1.61 -1.56
C LEU A 76 -23.16 -2.37 -2.44
N THR A 77 -23.88 -1.65 -3.32
CA THR A 77 -24.80 -2.27 -4.29
C THR A 77 -24.07 -3.20 -5.25
N ASN A 78 -22.89 -2.81 -5.74
CA ASN A 78 -22.06 -3.63 -6.61
C ASN A 78 -21.55 -4.88 -5.87
N ILE A 79 -21.13 -4.73 -4.61
CA ILE A 79 -20.74 -5.87 -3.77
C ILE A 79 -21.89 -6.87 -3.63
N MET A 80 -23.14 -6.41 -3.56
CA MET A 80 -24.29 -7.31 -3.44
C MET A 80 -24.72 -7.95 -4.78
N LYS A 81 -24.68 -7.19 -5.88
CA LYS A 81 -25.39 -7.55 -7.12
C LYS A 81 -24.51 -7.70 -8.37
N LYS A 82 -23.38 -7.00 -8.44
CA LYS A 82 -22.54 -6.98 -9.64
C LYS A 82 -21.77 -8.30 -9.75
N PRO A 83 -21.81 -8.98 -10.92
CA PRO A 83 -20.96 -10.14 -11.16
C PRO A 83 -19.49 -9.74 -11.20
N LEU A 84 -18.60 -10.65 -10.80
CA LEU A 84 -17.16 -10.45 -10.93
C LEU A 84 -16.77 -10.45 -12.41
N THR A 85 -15.98 -9.48 -12.82
CA THR A 85 -15.44 -9.35 -14.17
C THR A 85 -13.94 -9.11 -14.09
N PHE A 86 -13.17 -9.72 -14.99
CA PHE A 86 -11.74 -9.49 -15.10
C PHE A 86 -11.45 -8.65 -16.35
N PRO A 87 -10.52 -7.66 -16.28
CA PRO A 87 -9.99 -7.02 -17.48
C PRO A 87 -9.34 -8.05 -18.41
N SER A 88 -9.40 -7.82 -19.73
CA SER A 88 -8.71 -8.67 -20.70
C SER A 88 -7.21 -8.77 -20.38
N ILE A 89 -6.66 -9.98 -20.48
CA ILE A 89 -5.25 -10.28 -20.19
C ILE A 89 -4.30 -9.44 -21.05
N ILE A 90 -4.74 -9.02 -22.25
CA ILE A 90 -4.01 -8.11 -23.16
C ILE A 90 -3.68 -6.76 -22.49
N ASN A 91 -4.50 -6.31 -21.54
CA ASN A 91 -4.29 -5.05 -20.82
C ASN A 91 -3.34 -5.19 -19.62
N VAL A 92 -2.97 -6.41 -19.26
CA VAL A 92 -1.87 -6.68 -18.32
C VAL A 92 -0.63 -6.81 -19.20
N ASN A 93 0.41 -6.02 -18.97
CA ASN A 93 1.64 -5.96 -19.79
C ASN A 93 2.46 -7.28 -19.71
N CYS A 94 1.85 -8.40 -20.09
CA CYS A 94 2.45 -9.72 -20.03
C CYS A 94 3.40 -9.86 -21.21
N SER A 95 4.67 -10.05 -20.91
CA SER A 95 5.73 -10.21 -21.90
C SER A 95 6.00 -11.68 -22.23
N SER A 96 5.42 -12.62 -21.45
CA SER A 96 5.65 -14.05 -21.58
C SER A 96 4.39 -14.90 -21.41
N GLY A 97 4.34 -16.05 -22.09
CA GLY A 97 3.27 -17.04 -21.96
C GLY A 97 3.14 -17.61 -20.53
N LYS A 98 4.24 -17.66 -19.77
CA LYS A 98 4.22 -18.12 -18.38
C LYS A 98 3.44 -17.18 -17.46
N GLU A 99 3.59 -15.86 -17.65
CA GLU A 99 2.87 -14.84 -16.86
C GLU A 99 1.37 -14.93 -17.10
N VAL A 100 0.97 -15.19 -18.35
CA VAL A 100 -0.43 -15.40 -18.73
C VAL A 100 -1.02 -16.59 -17.98
N GLU A 101 -0.30 -17.72 -17.91
CA GLU A 101 -0.77 -18.90 -17.16
C GLU A 101 -0.92 -18.62 -15.65
N GLU A 102 0.04 -17.90 -15.05
CA GLU A 102 -0.01 -17.53 -13.63
C GLU A 102 -1.19 -16.59 -13.34
N ILE A 103 -1.47 -15.63 -14.22
CA ILE A 103 -2.63 -14.73 -14.11
C ILE A 103 -3.93 -15.53 -14.22
N VAL A 104 -4.03 -16.49 -15.13
CA VAL A 104 -5.24 -17.34 -15.26
C VAL A 104 -5.48 -18.14 -13.97
N LYS A 105 -4.43 -18.72 -13.38
CA LYS A 105 -4.53 -19.40 -12.08
C LYS A 105 -4.96 -18.45 -10.96
N ALA A 106 -4.48 -17.20 -10.98
CA ALA A 106 -4.88 -16.17 -10.02
C ALA A 106 -6.34 -15.75 -10.19
N GLN A 107 -6.81 -15.56 -11.43
CA GLN A 107 -8.21 -15.24 -11.74
C GLN A 107 -9.15 -16.36 -11.29
N ASP A 108 -8.79 -17.62 -11.53
CA ASP A 108 -9.54 -18.78 -11.05
C ASP A 108 -9.66 -18.78 -9.52
N LEU A 109 -8.56 -18.54 -8.81
CA LEU A 109 -8.54 -18.42 -7.36
C LEU A 109 -9.42 -17.27 -6.85
N ILE A 110 -9.38 -16.11 -7.49
CA ILE A 110 -10.20 -14.95 -7.14
C ILE A 110 -11.68 -15.26 -7.36
N SER A 111 -12.03 -15.91 -8.47
CA SER A 111 -13.41 -16.26 -8.79
C SER A 111 -14.05 -17.18 -7.75
N LYS A 112 -13.29 -18.13 -7.20
CA LYS A 112 -13.73 -19.08 -6.16
C LYS A 112 -13.90 -18.43 -4.79
N LEU A 113 -13.21 -17.32 -4.53
CA LEU A 113 -13.25 -16.63 -3.23
C LEU A 113 -14.16 -15.42 -3.19
N LEU A 114 -14.40 -14.75 -4.32
CA LEU A 114 -15.40 -13.69 -4.43
C LEU A 114 -16.80 -14.24 -4.75
N VAL A 115 -17.10 -15.44 -4.24
CA VAL A 115 -18.45 -16.01 -4.25
C VAL A 115 -19.28 -15.32 -3.17
N LYS A 116 -20.41 -14.73 -3.59
CA LYS A 116 -21.29 -13.95 -2.70
C LYS A 116 -21.90 -14.79 -1.59
N ASN A 117 -22.21 -16.06 -1.87
CA ASN A 117 -22.69 -16.99 -0.87
C ASN A 117 -21.51 -17.56 -0.06
N PRO A 118 -21.39 -17.26 1.25
CA PRO A 118 -20.27 -17.74 2.06
C PRO A 118 -20.19 -19.27 2.12
N LYS A 119 -21.31 -19.99 2.09
CA LYS A 119 -21.29 -21.47 2.15
C LYS A 119 -20.66 -22.14 0.93
N LYS A 120 -20.64 -21.44 -0.21
CA LYS A 120 -20.04 -21.91 -1.47
C LYS A 120 -18.64 -21.34 -1.70
N ARG A 121 -18.20 -20.41 -0.85
CA ARG A 121 -16.89 -19.77 -0.92
C ARG A 121 -15.85 -20.75 -0.41
N ILE A 122 -14.82 -21.01 -1.22
CA ILE A 122 -13.67 -21.83 -0.80
C ILE A 122 -13.02 -21.21 0.46
N GLY A 123 -12.54 -22.04 1.36
CA GLY A 123 -12.04 -21.63 2.67
C GLY A 123 -13.10 -21.56 3.77
N SER A 124 -14.39 -21.74 3.44
CA SER A 124 -15.47 -21.73 4.43
C SER A 124 -15.67 -23.07 5.13
N LEU A 125 -15.30 -24.19 4.48
CA LEU A 125 -15.48 -25.53 5.05
C LEU A 125 -14.21 -26.03 5.77
N LYS A 126 -13.07 -26.09 5.07
CA LYS A 126 -11.79 -26.56 5.64
C LYS A 126 -10.79 -25.44 5.93
N GLY A 127 -11.23 -24.18 5.92
CA GLY A 127 -10.37 -23.04 6.22
C GLY A 127 -9.25 -22.84 5.20
N SER A 128 -8.09 -22.39 5.69
CA SER A 128 -6.96 -22.03 4.83
C SER A 128 -6.41 -23.17 3.97
N VAL A 129 -6.67 -24.43 4.33
CA VAL A 129 -6.13 -25.62 3.63
C VAL A 129 -6.58 -25.66 2.18
N GLU A 130 -7.85 -25.40 1.89
CA GLU A 130 -8.39 -25.39 0.53
C GLU A 130 -7.74 -24.30 -0.34
N ILE A 131 -7.43 -23.16 0.28
CA ILE A 131 -6.81 -22.04 -0.40
C ILE A 131 -5.35 -22.36 -0.72
N LYS A 132 -4.62 -22.94 0.25
CA LYS A 132 -3.21 -23.33 0.10
C LYS A 132 -3.00 -24.41 -0.95
N GLN A 133 -4.01 -25.26 -1.19
CA GLN A 133 -3.99 -26.33 -2.19
C GLN A 133 -4.33 -25.88 -3.62
N HIS A 134 -4.67 -24.60 -3.81
CA HIS A 134 -5.01 -24.09 -5.14
C HIS A 134 -3.79 -24.11 -6.08
N GLU A 135 -4.02 -24.33 -7.38
CA GLU A 135 -2.94 -24.37 -8.41
C GLU A 135 -2.10 -23.08 -8.45
N PHE A 136 -2.68 -21.96 -8.02
CA PHE A 136 -1.98 -20.68 -7.88
C PHE A 136 -0.82 -20.73 -6.86
N PHE A 137 -0.94 -21.57 -5.83
CA PHE A 137 0.07 -21.72 -4.77
C PHE A 137 0.82 -23.05 -4.87
N LYS A 138 0.76 -23.76 -6.00
CA LYS A 138 1.36 -25.09 -6.15
C LYS A 138 2.85 -25.11 -5.88
N ASP A 139 3.56 -24.07 -6.29
CA ASP A 139 5.02 -23.95 -6.15
C ASP A 139 5.42 -23.28 -4.82
N VAL A 140 4.47 -23.05 -3.91
CA VAL A 140 4.73 -22.41 -2.62
C VAL A 140 4.95 -23.46 -1.53
N ASP A 141 6.17 -23.50 -1.00
CA ASP A 141 6.44 -24.21 0.24
C ASP A 141 6.01 -23.35 1.44
N TRP A 142 4.83 -23.69 1.98
CA TRP A 142 4.24 -23.00 3.12
C TRP A 142 5.05 -23.15 4.42
N ALA A 143 5.91 -24.17 4.54
CA ALA A 143 6.78 -24.33 5.71
C ALA A 143 7.95 -23.34 5.68
N LEU A 144 8.43 -23.00 4.48
CA LEU A 144 9.59 -22.12 4.27
C LEU A 144 9.21 -20.67 3.95
N ILE A 145 7.93 -20.34 3.81
CA ILE A 145 7.45 -19.03 3.33
C ILE A 145 8.05 -17.81 4.06
N LYS A 146 8.36 -17.94 5.37
CA LYS A 146 8.96 -16.86 6.17
C LYS A 146 10.46 -16.65 5.90
N SER A 147 11.11 -17.64 5.29
CA SER A 147 12.53 -17.65 4.95
C SER A 147 12.78 -17.40 3.47
N VAL A 148 11.71 -17.37 2.64
CA VAL A 148 11.81 -16.97 1.24
C VAL A 148 12.10 -15.48 1.17
N ARG A 149 13.08 -15.10 0.34
CA ARG A 149 13.38 -13.69 0.07
C ARG A 149 12.12 -13.03 -0.51
N PRO A 150 11.66 -11.90 0.05
CA PRO A 150 10.48 -11.23 -0.46
C PRO A 150 10.72 -10.78 -1.91
N PRO A 151 9.69 -10.78 -2.77
CA PRO A 151 9.80 -10.24 -4.10
C PRO A 151 10.19 -8.76 -4.02
N GLU A 152 11.18 -8.37 -4.81
CA GLU A 152 11.58 -6.98 -4.97
C GLU A 152 10.39 -6.24 -5.61
N GLY A 153 9.83 -5.25 -4.90
CA GLY A 153 8.61 -4.57 -5.34
C GLY A 153 8.79 -3.84 -6.68
N ILE A 154 7.67 -3.39 -7.28
CA ILE A 154 7.61 -2.52 -8.49
C ILE A 154 8.26 -1.14 -8.24
N ALA A 155 9.05 -0.99 -7.18
CA ALA A 155 9.99 0.10 -6.99
C ALA A 155 11.36 -0.25 -7.59
N ASN A 156 11.40 -0.71 -8.84
CA ASN A 156 12.63 -0.59 -9.66
C ASN A 156 12.77 0.87 -10.13
N LYS A 157 12.73 1.78 -9.16
CA LYS A 157 13.59 2.93 -9.19
C LYS A 157 14.53 2.75 -8.02
N THR A 158 15.69 2.18 -8.28
CA THR A 158 16.73 2.06 -7.26
C THR A 158 17.23 3.46 -6.96
N VAL A 159 17.00 3.94 -5.73
CA VAL A 159 17.36 5.30 -5.33
C VAL A 159 18.67 5.25 -4.57
N LEU A 160 19.68 5.97 -5.05
CA LEU A 160 20.88 6.28 -4.30
C LEU A 160 20.74 7.64 -3.64
N PHE A 161 21.22 7.72 -2.42
CA PHE A 161 21.43 8.95 -1.67
C PHE A 161 22.89 9.36 -1.80
N VAL A 162 23.13 10.53 -2.40
CA VAL A 162 24.45 11.18 -2.43
C VAL A 162 24.44 12.27 -1.37
N GLY A 163 25.23 12.12 -0.31
CA GLY A 163 25.23 13.02 0.84
C GLY A 163 26.60 13.54 1.22
N GLU A 164 26.61 14.49 2.16
CA GLU A 164 27.81 15.16 2.68
C GLU A 164 28.56 16.06 1.69
N LEU A 165 27.88 16.47 0.62
CA LEU A 165 28.42 17.37 -0.40
C LEU A 165 28.93 18.69 0.22
N GLU A 166 30.02 19.20 -0.34
CA GLU A 166 30.57 20.50 0.06
C GLU A 166 29.72 21.65 -0.49
N TYR A 167 29.65 22.76 0.26
CA TYR A 167 28.81 23.94 0.00
C TYR A 167 29.04 24.61 -1.38
N LEU A 168 30.14 24.30 -2.07
CA LEU A 168 30.46 24.85 -3.40
C LEU A 168 30.20 23.87 -4.55
N THR A 169 29.63 22.69 -4.25
CA THR A 169 29.31 21.69 -5.28
C THR A 169 28.06 22.13 -6.02
N THR A 170 28.14 22.30 -7.34
CA THR A 170 26.98 22.71 -8.14
C THR A 170 26.17 21.50 -8.60
N ASP A 171 24.86 21.68 -8.72
CA ASP A 171 23.93 20.63 -9.17
C ASP A 171 24.38 19.99 -10.49
N ALA A 172 24.89 20.81 -11.43
CA ALA A 172 25.39 20.38 -12.73
C ALA A 172 26.58 19.41 -12.66
N GLN A 173 27.48 19.58 -11.69
CA GLN A 173 28.65 18.71 -11.52
C GLN A 173 28.25 17.31 -11.10
N ILE A 174 27.25 17.18 -10.23
CA ILE A 174 26.75 15.87 -9.81
C ILE A 174 25.84 15.25 -10.87
N GLU A 175 24.99 16.05 -11.52
CA GLU A 175 24.13 15.58 -12.62
C GLU A 175 24.92 14.93 -13.75
N GLU A 176 26.02 15.55 -14.20
CA GLU A 176 26.87 14.99 -15.24
C GLU A 176 27.46 13.64 -14.82
N GLN A 177 27.94 13.52 -13.57
CA GLN A 177 28.52 12.28 -13.07
C GLN A 177 27.49 11.15 -12.97
N VAL A 178 26.30 11.41 -12.43
CA VAL A 178 25.27 10.37 -12.28
C VAL A 178 24.61 10.00 -13.61
N GLN A 179 24.55 10.92 -14.57
CA GLN A 179 24.07 10.62 -15.92
C GLN A 179 24.98 9.65 -16.67
N ASN A 180 26.29 9.67 -16.43
CA ASN A 180 27.22 8.68 -16.99
C ASN A 180 26.91 7.24 -16.56
N TYR A 181 26.19 7.07 -15.44
CA TYR A 181 25.74 5.76 -14.95
C TYR A 181 24.28 5.47 -15.28
N GLY A 182 23.61 6.27 -16.13
CA GLY A 182 22.24 6.01 -16.55
C GLY A 182 21.17 6.45 -15.54
N ALA A 183 21.44 7.48 -14.75
CA ALA A 183 20.44 8.07 -13.87
C ALA A 183 19.19 8.53 -14.65
N THR A 184 18.02 8.15 -14.16
CA THR A 184 16.72 8.44 -14.78
C THR A 184 16.02 9.67 -14.20
N GLU A 185 16.36 10.04 -12.97
CA GLU A 185 15.79 11.19 -12.28
C GLU A 185 16.74 11.60 -11.15
N VAL A 186 17.11 12.88 -11.09
CA VAL A 186 17.93 13.46 -10.02
C VAL A 186 17.06 14.46 -9.27
N ARG A 187 17.00 14.34 -7.94
CA ARG A 187 16.27 15.26 -7.06
C ARG A 187 17.18 15.80 -5.97
N PHE A 188 17.45 17.09 -6.04
CA PHE A 188 18.17 17.83 -5.01
C PHE A 188 17.22 18.17 -3.86
N PHE A 189 17.64 17.93 -2.62
CA PHE A 189 16.91 18.43 -1.45
C PHE A 189 17.29 19.89 -1.22
N THR A 190 16.36 20.77 -1.56
CA THR A 190 16.50 22.21 -1.44
C THR A 190 16.28 22.66 0.01
N ASP A 191 17.30 22.57 0.86
CA ASP A 191 17.44 23.57 1.92
C ASP A 191 17.95 24.86 1.25
N VAL A 192 17.01 25.64 0.72
CA VAL A 192 17.30 26.88 -0.01
C VAL A 192 17.83 27.94 0.96
N PHE A 193 19.15 28.04 1.04
CA PHE A 193 19.82 29.33 1.02
C PHE A 193 20.82 29.30 -0.14
N ASP A 194 20.60 30.12 -1.16
CA ASP A 194 21.45 30.28 -2.36
C ASP A 194 21.69 29.05 -3.26
N GLY A 195 20.72 28.13 -3.38
CA GLY A 195 20.76 27.11 -4.45
C GLY A 195 21.82 26.02 -4.26
N ILE A 196 22.13 25.68 -3.00
CA ILE A 196 23.17 24.72 -2.64
C ILE A 196 22.52 23.56 -1.88
N SER A 197 22.62 22.34 -2.40
CA SER A 197 22.06 21.13 -1.78
C SER A 197 23.15 20.27 -1.15
N LYS A 198 22.95 19.81 0.09
CA LYS A 198 23.89 18.92 0.80
C LYS A 198 23.71 17.44 0.45
N ASP A 199 22.54 17.11 -0.10
CA ASP A 199 22.04 15.75 -0.19
C ASP A 199 21.14 15.61 -1.44
N ILE A 200 21.36 14.56 -2.24
CA ILE A 200 20.69 14.34 -3.53
C ILE A 200 20.13 12.92 -3.56
N ASN A 201 18.92 12.77 -4.09
CA ASN A 201 18.37 11.48 -4.48
C ASN A 201 18.52 11.26 -5.97
N VAL A 202 19.18 10.17 -6.34
CA VAL A 202 19.41 9.77 -7.72
C VAL A 202 18.66 8.47 -7.98
N LYS A 203 17.80 8.42 -8.98
CA LYS A 203 17.03 7.22 -9.31
C LYS A 203 17.56 6.54 -10.56
N PHE A 204 17.69 5.23 -10.49
CA PHE A 204 18.09 4.36 -11.59
C PHE A 204 16.96 3.42 -11.99
N GLN A 205 16.94 3.02 -13.26
CA GLN A 205 15.94 2.08 -13.78
C GLN A 205 16.14 0.65 -13.26
N ASP A 206 17.37 0.30 -12.93
CA ASP A 206 17.76 -1.00 -12.40
C ASP A 206 18.81 -0.86 -11.28
N THR A 207 19.04 -1.97 -10.59
CA THR A 207 19.97 -2.04 -9.46
C THR A 207 21.43 -2.14 -9.91
N ASP A 208 21.69 -2.66 -11.11
CA ASP A 208 23.05 -2.84 -11.63
C ASP A 208 23.71 -1.49 -11.93
N HIS A 209 22.98 -0.57 -12.58
CA HIS A 209 23.44 0.81 -12.81
C HIS A 209 23.59 1.59 -11.49
N ALA A 210 22.70 1.35 -10.52
CA ALA A 210 22.80 1.98 -9.20
C ALA A 210 24.04 1.47 -8.42
N MET A 211 24.33 0.16 -8.45
CA MET A 211 25.55 -0.38 -7.82
C MET A 211 26.81 0.14 -8.50
N ALA A 212 26.85 0.18 -9.83
CA ALA A 212 27.98 0.74 -10.58
C ALA A 212 28.21 2.22 -10.26
N CYS A 213 27.14 3.00 -10.13
CA CYS A 213 27.21 4.40 -9.71
C CYS A 213 27.75 4.54 -8.28
N MET A 214 27.26 3.73 -7.34
CA MET A 214 27.73 3.75 -5.94
C MET A 214 29.21 3.39 -5.85
N GLU A 215 29.64 2.30 -6.47
CA GLU A 215 31.05 1.88 -6.47
C GLU A 215 31.98 2.89 -7.15
N GLY A 216 31.49 3.57 -8.20
CA GLY A 216 32.27 4.54 -8.95
C GLY A 216 32.35 5.93 -8.32
N MET A 217 31.43 6.28 -7.40
CA MET A 217 31.29 7.63 -6.87
C MET A 217 31.44 7.73 -5.34
N ASP A 218 31.20 6.65 -4.59
CA ASP A 218 31.34 6.68 -3.14
C ASP A 218 32.78 7.02 -2.71
N GLY A 219 32.93 8.02 -1.85
CA GLY A 219 34.23 8.52 -1.40
C GLY A 219 34.96 9.42 -2.40
N HIS A 220 34.37 9.76 -3.55
CA HIS A 220 34.97 10.69 -4.49
C HIS A 220 35.09 12.10 -3.87
N VAL A 221 36.23 12.75 -4.09
CA VAL A 221 36.54 14.06 -3.51
C VAL A 221 36.11 15.16 -4.47
N VAL A 222 35.25 16.07 -4.00
CA VAL A 222 34.87 17.28 -4.73
C VAL A 222 35.16 18.46 -3.84
N ASN A 223 35.86 19.47 -4.38
CA ASN A 223 36.28 20.69 -3.67
C ASN A 223 37.14 20.47 -2.39
N GLY A 224 37.66 19.26 -2.18
CA GLY A 224 38.54 18.92 -1.05
C GLY A 224 37.85 18.09 0.03
N LYS A 225 36.56 17.77 -0.14
CA LYS A 225 35.80 16.90 0.77
C LYS A 225 35.24 15.67 0.04
N PRO A 226 35.38 14.45 0.60
CA PRO A 226 34.70 13.27 0.06
C PRO A 226 33.20 13.35 0.33
N TYR A 227 32.39 12.86 -0.60
CA TYR A 227 30.95 12.65 -0.41
C TYR A 227 30.62 11.15 -0.31
N THR A 228 29.46 10.83 0.24
CA THR A 228 29.00 9.44 0.44
C THR A 228 27.89 9.11 -0.54
N VAL A 229 27.91 7.92 -1.13
CA VAL A 229 26.82 7.38 -1.96
C VAL A 229 26.31 6.08 -1.34
N SER A 230 25.01 5.97 -1.10
CA SER A 230 24.43 4.84 -0.38
C SER A 230 22.98 4.57 -0.76
N PHE A 231 22.51 3.33 -0.59
CA PHE A 231 21.10 2.97 -0.82
C PHE A 231 20.15 3.48 0.28
N GLU A 232 20.68 3.78 1.46
CA GLU A 232 19.94 4.34 2.59
C GLU A 232 20.66 5.61 3.06
N PRO A 233 19.94 6.72 3.31
CA PRO A 233 20.59 7.89 3.89
C PRO A 233 21.23 7.49 5.23
N PRO A 234 22.50 7.86 5.49
CA PRO A 234 23.19 7.52 6.73
C PRO A 234 22.36 8.01 7.91
N ASP A 235 22.22 7.19 8.96
CA ASP A 235 21.37 7.40 10.14
C ASP A 235 21.40 8.86 10.62
N ARG A 236 20.51 9.68 10.07
CA ARG A 236 20.30 11.07 10.48
C ARG A 236 19.01 11.11 11.27
N LEU A 237 19.11 11.73 12.44
CA LEU A 237 18.14 11.89 13.51
C LEU A 237 16.85 12.68 13.14
N TRP A 238 16.35 12.61 11.90
CA TRP A 238 15.23 13.43 11.41
C TRP A 238 13.85 12.99 11.93
N ARG A 239 13.74 11.92 12.73
CA ARG A 239 12.48 11.56 13.44
C ARG A 239 12.15 12.43 14.65
N LYS A 240 12.98 13.41 15.04
CA LYS A 240 12.75 14.21 16.27
C LYS A 240 12.20 15.64 16.08
N ILE A 241 11.65 15.99 14.92
CA ILE A 241 10.90 17.26 14.78
C ILE A 241 9.48 16.98 14.30
N ARG A 242 8.71 16.33 15.19
CA ARG A 242 7.27 16.54 15.34
C ARG A 242 6.96 16.46 16.82
N THR A 243 7.20 17.58 17.50
CA THR A 243 6.46 17.97 18.71
C THR A 243 6.16 19.45 18.57
#